data_AF-A0AAP4VG95-F1
#
_entry.id   AF-A0AAP4VG95-F1
#
_cell.length_a   1.000
_cell.length_b   1.000
_cell.length_c   1.000
_cell.angle_alpha   90.00
_cell.angle_beta   90.00
_cell.angle_gamma   90.00
#
_symmetry.space_group_name_H-M   'P 1'
#
loop_
_entity.id
_entity.type
_entity.pdbx_description
1 polymer ?
#
loop_
_entity_poly.entity_id
_entity_poly.type
_entity_poly.pdbx_seq_one_letter_code
_entity_poly.pdbx_strand_id
1 'polypeptide(L)'
;MNKLLKRLLGFLFPGVDDGGDPPDLSGDPGSGDAGAGDAGSGDPGAGGSAGDPADDDFDFDFVEPAAPARRATSDADRLAALEAEVERRGRLVDATRTAPPAPITDRDFEAEEARLRDPNLDPMERWQIQSNRTLRQSQQAAQAALFQAQDLRDQTLFESKIASDPHRARYRDRVEAAVQEERRAGRNASREAVYYYMLGKDIADGKLKPKAKAKAPAADVPRGKTPGVRSTVPPARGQTEHQKRAARLADVNI
;
A
#
# COMPACT_ATOMS: atom_id res chain seq x y z
N MET A 1 8.42 -25.75 51.31
CA MET A 1 8.38 -25.31 49.90
C MET A 1 9.80 -25.37 49.33
N ASN A 2 10.04 -26.22 48.33
CA ASN A 2 11.40 -26.56 47.88
C ASN A 2 12.14 -25.36 47.26
N LYS A 3 13.40 -25.16 47.67
CA LYS A 3 14.29 -24.08 47.17
C LYS A 3 14.48 -24.12 45.65
N LEU A 4 14.40 -25.32 45.07
CA LEU A 4 14.44 -25.53 43.63
C LEU A 4 13.23 -24.89 42.93
N LEU A 5 12.04 -25.02 43.52
CA LEU A 5 10.80 -24.46 42.99
C LEU A 5 10.86 -22.93 42.97
N LYS A 6 11.43 -22.31 44.02
CA LYS A 6 11.61 -20.85 44.09
C LYS A 6 12.56 -20.32 43.01
N ARG A 7 13.68 -21.01 42.75
CA ARG A 7 14.60 -20.63 41.66
C ARG A 7 13.97 -20.78 40.28
N LEU A 8 13.15 -21.81 40.09
CA LEU A 8 12.47 -22.06 38.83
C LEU A 8 11.39 -21.01 38.56
N LEU A 9 10.64 -20.60 39.58
CA LEU A 9 9.70 -19.48 39.46
C LEU A 9 10.40 -18.13 39.23
N GLY A 10 11.55 -17.87 39.88
CA GLY A 10 12.32 -16.64 39.66
C GLY A 10 12.91 -16.51 38.25
N PHE A 11 13.16 -17.64 37.56
CA PHE A 11 13.56 -17.65 36.16
C PHE A 11 12.38 -17.50 35.20
N LEU A 12 11.21 -18.01 35.57
CA LEU A 12 10.02 -18.02 34.71
C LEU A 12 9.23 -16.70 34.78
N PHE A 13 9.34 -15.98 35.89
CA PHE A 13 8.72 -14.67 36.10
C PHE A 13 9.74 -13.66 36.64
N PRO A 14 10.67 -13.15 35.81
CA PRO A 14 11.52 -12.05 36.21
C PRO A 14 10.64 -10.82 36.47
N GLY A 15 10.45 -10.45 37.74
CA GLY A 15 9.66 -9.28 38.14
C GLY A 15 8.59 -9.50 39.22
N VAL A 16 8.47 -10.70 39.79
CA VAL A 16 7.62 -10.93 40.98
C VAL A 16 8.51 -11.11 42.21
N ASP A 17 9.04 -10.01 42.72
CA ASP A 17 9.25 -9.80 44.15
C ASP A 17 8.99 -8.32 44.47
N ASP A 18 8.22 -8.11 45.53
CA ASP A 18 7.70 -6.85 46.05
C ASP A 18 8.79 -5.82 46.41
N GLY A 19 8.50 -4.55 46.08
CA GLY A 19 8.85 -3.40 46.92
C GLY A 19 10.12 -2.62 46.58
N GLY A 20 9.94 -1.41 46.05
CA GLY A 20 10.86 -0.27 46.29
C GLY A 20 11.56 0.31 45.06
N ASP A 21 11.01 1.42 44.57
CA ASP A 21 11.58 2.49 43.73
C ASP A 21 12.06 2.22 42.28
N PRO A 22 11.83 3.18 41.34
CA PRO A 22 12.16 3.04 39.93
C PRO A 22 13.57 3.59 39.61
N PRO A 23 14.36 2.95 38.73
CA PRO A 23 15.45 3.65 38.06
C PRO A 23 14.96 4.20 36.70
N ASP A 24 14.91 5.52 36.63
CA ASP A 24 14.98 6.35 35.43
C ASP A 24 16.27 6.03 34.64
N LEU A 25 16.14 5.72 33.35
CA LEU A 25 17.26 5.65 32.40
C LEU A 25 16.82 6.22 31.04
N SER A 26 16.85 7.54 30.99
CA SER A 26 17.08 8.35 29.79
C SER A 26 18.48 8.09 29.20
N GLY A 27 18.60 8.02 27.87
CA GLY A 27 19.92 7.94 27.20
C GLY A 27 19.90 7.62 25.70
N ASP A 28 19.71 8.64 24.87
CA ASP A 28 20.23 8.77 23.48
C ASP A 28 21.64 9.39 23.56
N PRO A 29 22.67 8.95 22.78
CA PRO A 29 23.01 9.68 21.54
C PRO A 29 23.78 8.89 20.43
N GLY A 30 23.64 9.37 19.17
CA GLY A 30 24.72 9.55 18.18
C GLY A 30 24.93 8.42 17.14
N SER A 31 24.73 8.60 15.83
CA SER A 31 25.36 9.48 14.82
C SER A 31 26.70 8.95 14.23
N GLY A 32 26.72 8.82 12.89
CA GLY A 32 27.88 8.53 12.02
C GLY A 32 27.37 7.85 10.74
N ASP A 33 27.12 8.50 9.61
CA ASP A 33 27.94 9.35 8.72
C ASP A 33 29.22 8.70 8.18
N ALA A 34 29.13 8.22 6.95
CA ALA A 34 30.15 8.07 5.90
C ALA A 34 29.42 7.45 4.68
N GLY A 35 29.43 7.94 3.45
CA GLY A 35 30.28 8.91 2.76
C GLY A 35 30.67 8.32 1.40
N ALA A 36 30.47 9.10 0.33
CA ALA A 36 30.94 8.96 -1.07
C ALA A 36 30.23 7.88 -1.94
N GLY A 37 29.64 8.21 -3.11
CA GLY A 37 30.20 8.93 -4.26
C GLY A 37 30.98 7.93 -5.13
N ASP A 38 30.98 7.89 -6.46
CA ASP A 38 30.42 8.63 -7.58
C ASP A 38 30.81 7.78 -8.83
N ALA A 39 30.31 8.19 -9.99
CA ALA A 39 30.90 7.99 -11.32
C ALA A 39 30.64 6.68 -12.06
N GLY A 40 29.83 6.83 -13.10
CA GLY A 40 29.76 5.92 -14.23
C GLY A 40 31.03 5.91 -15.07
N SER A 41 31.17 4.83 -15.83
CA SER A 41 32.00 4.68 -17.02
C SER A 41 31.23 3.72 -17.91
N GLY A 42 31.02 3.97 -19.21
CA GLY A 42 31.94 4.54 -20.16
C GLY A 42 32.15 3.47 -21.22
N ASP A 43 31.42 3.60 -22.32
CA ASP A 43 31.57 2.84 -23.56
C ASP A 43 33.03 2.80 -24.05
N PRO A 44 33.47 1.70 -24.66
CA PRO A 44 34.50 1.80 -25.68
C PRO A 44 34.07 1.10 -26.97
N GLY A 45 33.82 1.91 -27.98
CA GLY A 45 33.85 1.49 -29.38
C GLY A 45 35.27 1.30 -29.93
N ALA A 46 35.33 0.36 -30.88
CA ALA A 46 36.21 0.27 -32.05
C ALA A 46 37.71 -0.08 -31.92
N GLY A 47 38.11 -1.11 -32.69
CA GLY A 47 39.48 -1.29 -33.18
C GLY A 47 39.89 -2.75 -33.34
N GLY A 48 39.79 -3.31 -34.55
CA GLY A 48 40.06 -4.72 -34.83
C GLY A 48 41.50 -5.09 -35.19
N SER A 49 41.76 -6.39 -35.32
CA SER A 49 42.62 -6.97 -36.38
C SER A 49 42.53 -8.50 -36.41
N ALA A 50 42.19 -8.98 -37.61
CA ALA A 50 42.70 -10.15 -38.33
C ALA A 50 43.08 -11.43 -37.55
N GLY A 51 42.33 -12.49 -37.85
CA GLY A 51 42.69 -13.88 -37.60
C GLY A 51 41.74 -14.79 -38.36
N ASP A 52 42.13 -15.10 -39.60
CA ASP A 52 41.51 -16.02 -40.56
C ASP A 52 41.10 -17.37 -39.96
N PRO A 53 39.86 -17.84 -40.21
CA PRO A 53 39.61 -19.26 -40.35
C PRO A 53 38.93 -19.56 -41.70
N ALA A 54 39.72 -20.15 -42.57
CA ALA A 54 39.44 -21.33 -43.39
C ALA A 54 38.02 -21.43 -43.98
N ASP A 55 38.00 -21.30 -45.31
CA ASP A 55 36.95 -21.71 -46.23
C ASP A 55 36.39 -23.10 -45.87
N ASP A 56 35.19 -23.13 -45.29
CA ASP A 56 34.29 -24.26 -45.37
C ASP A 56 33.04 -23.81 -46.14
N ASP A 57 32.99 -24.21 -47.41
CA ASP A 57 31.84 -24.12 -48.31
C ASP A 57 30.65 -24.90 -47.72
N PHE A 58 29.86 -24.23 -46.88
CA PHE A 58 28.51 -24.65 -46.54
C PHE A 58 27.51 -23.90 -47.41
N ASP A 59 27.13 -24.51 -48.52
CA ASP A 59 26.01 -24.07 -49.36
C ASP A 59 24.69 -24.32 -48.60
N PHE A 60 24.35 -23.41 -47.69
CA PHE A 60 23.02 -23.35 -47.09
C PHE A 60 22.09 -22.68 -48.10
N ASP A 61 21.21 -23.48 -48.70
CA ASP A 61 19.98 -23.00 -49.34
C ASP A 61 19.15 -22.25 -48.28
N PHE A 62 19.45 -20.96 -48.11
CA PHE A 62 18.67 -20.05 -47.29
C PHE A 62 17.36 -19.79 -48.02
N VAL A 63 16.36 -20.63 -47.70
CA VAL A 63 14.96 -20.30 -47.98
C VAL A 63 14.64 -19.07 -47.16
N GLU A 64 14.71 -17.90 -47.78
CA GLU A 64 14.30 -16.64 -47.20
C GLU A 64 12.89 -16.83 -46.63
N PRO A 65 12.68 -16.68 -45.30
CA PRO A 65 11.36 -16.81 -44.73
C PRO A 65 10.52 -15.66 -45.28
N ALA A 66 9.68 -15.98 -46.26
CA ALA A 66 8.74 -15.04 -46.84
C ALA A 66 8.01 -14.32 -45.70
N ALA A 67 8.22 -13.01 -45.60
CA ALA A 67 7.60 -12.20 -44.56
C ALA A 67 6.09 -12.47 -44.57
N PRO A 68 5.46 -12.73 -43.41
CA PRO A 68 4.04 -13.05 -43.37
C PRO A 68 3.29 -11.87 -44.00
N ALA A 69 2.60 -12.15 -45.12
CA ALA A 69 1.76 -11.18 -45.79
C ALA A 69 0.77 -10.64 -44.75
N ARG A 70 0.98 -9.39 -44.33
CA ARG A 70 0.10 -8.70 -43.40
C ARG A 70 -1.23 -8.54 -44.10
N ARG A 71 -2.16 -9.48 -43.88
CA ARG A 71 -3.56 -9.27 -44.22
C ARG A 71 -3.98 -8.03 -43.43
N ALA A 72 -4.37 -6.98 -44.14
CA ALA A 72 -4.97 -5.81 -43.52
C ALA A 72 -6.31 -6.26 -42.95
N THR A 73 -6.30 -6.76 -41.71
CA THR A 73 -7.52 -6.93 -40.95
C THR A 73 -8.12 -5.55 -40.82
N SER A 74 -9.36 -5.40 -41.30
CA SER A 74 -10.04 -4.12 -41.26
C SER A 74 -10.12 -3.66 -39.80
N ASP A 75 -10.10 -2.37 -39.53
CA ASP A 75 -10.18 -1.88 -38.16
C ASP A 75 -11.48 -2.36 -37.46
N ALA A 76 -12.52 -2.70 -38.23
CA ALA A 76 -13.73 -3.36 -37.75
C ALA A 76 -13.46 -4.77 -37.19
N ASP A 77 -12.61 -5.57 -37.83
CA ASP A 77 -12.24 -6.91 -37.35
C ASP A 77 -11.41 -6.84 -36.06
N ARG A 78 -10.57 -5.82 -35.94
CA ARG A 78 -9.78 -5.57 -34.72
C ARG A 78 -10.68 -5.13 -33.55
N LEU A 79 -11.66 -4.26 -33.83
CA LEU A 79 -12.63 -3.83 -32.82
C LEU A 79 -13.52 -5.00 -32.38
N ALA A 80 -14.01 -5.83 -33.30
CA ALA A 80 -14.80 -7.02 -32.98
C ALA A 80 -13.99 -8.04 -32.14
N ALA A 81 -12.71 -8.23 -32.45
CA ALA A 81 -11.83 -9.09 -31.65
C ALA A 81 -11.59 -8.55 -30.24
N LEU A 82 -11.44 -7.22 -30.10
CA LEU A 82 -11.29 -6.56 -28.79
C LEU A 82 -12.59 -6.64 -27.98
N GLU A 83 -13.75 -6.44 -28.60
CA GLU A 83 -15.06 -6.59 -27.95
C GLU A 83 -15.30 -8.03 -27.48
N ALA A 84 -14.95 -9.03 -28.31
CA ALA A 84 -15.05 -10.43 -27.92
C ALA A 84 -14.12 -10.80 -26.76
N GLU A 85 -12.92 -10.22 -26.69
CA GLU A 85 -11.99 -10.42 -25.57
C GLU A 85 -12.47 -9.72 -24.30
N VAL A 86 -13.03 -8.51 -24.41
CA VAL A 86 -13.64 -7.78 -23.29
C VAL A 86 -14.85 -8.54 -22.76
N GLU A 87 -15.71 -9.07 -23.64
CA GLU A 87 -16.86 -9.87 -23.24
C GLU A 87 -16.43 -11.18 -22.57
N ARG A 88 -15.40 -11.85 -23.10
CA ARG A 88 -14.83 -13.06 -22.48
C ARG A 88 -14.27 -12.77 -21.08
N ARG A 89 -13.53 -11.68 -20.91
CA ARG A 89 -13.03 -11.23 -19.61
C ARG A 89 -14.15 -10.84 -18.66
N GLY A 90 -15.18 -10.15 -19.16
CA GLY A 90 -16.37 -9.80 -18.40
C GLY A 90 -17.07 -11.03 -17.84
N ARG A 91 -17.30 -12.06 -18.69
CA ARG A 91 -17.90 -13.32 -18.26
C ARG A 91 -17.05 -14.08 -17.25
N LEU A 92 -15.72 -14.04 -17.36
CA LEU A 92 -14.83 -14.67 -16.38
C LEU A 92 -14.87 -13.95 -15.03
N VAL A 93 -14.85 -12.62 -15.02
CA VAL A 93 -14.95 -11.82 -13.79
C VAL A 93 -16.31 -12.02 -13.13
N ASP A 94 -17.39 -12.01 -13.91
CA ASP A 94 -18.72 -12.27 -13.39
C ASP A 94 -18.84 -13.69 -12.85
N ALA A 95 -18.33 -14.71 -13.56
CA ALA A 95 -18.29 -16.08 -13.07
C ALA A 95 -17.51 -16.22 -11.76
N THR A 96 -16.41 -15.48 -11.57
CA THR A 96 -15.68 -15.47 -10.28
C THR A 96 -16.43 -14.76 -9.15
N ARG A 97 -17.39 -13.87 -9.47
CA ARG A 97 -18.22 -13.16 -8.48
C ARG A 97 -19.50 -13.90 -8.13
N THR A 98 -20.09 -14.64 -9.07
CA THR A 98 -21.32 -15.44 -8.84
C THR A 98 -21.05 -16.88 -8.43
N ALA A 99 -19.83 -17.40 -8.60
CA ALA A 99 -19.49 -18.71 -8.06
C ALA A 99 -19.59 -18.67 -6.52
N PRO A 100 -20.42 -19.53 -5.91
CA PRO A 100 -20.43 -19.67 -4.46
C PRO A 100 -19.02 -20.10 -4.03
N PRO A 101 -18.44 -19.50 -2.97
CA PRO A 101 -17.15 -19.94 -2.47
C PRO A 101 -17.29 -21.42 -2.11
N ALA A 102 -16.55 -22.29 -2.80
CA ALA A 102 -16.44 -23.68 -2.39
C ALA A 102 -16.01 -23.69 -0.92
N PRO A 103 -16.58 -24.58 -0.08
CA PRO A 103 -16.12 -24.69 1.29
C PRO A 103 -14.61 -24.97 1.23
N ILE A 104 -13.83 -24.06 1.80
CA ILE A 104 -12.39 -24.22 1.96
C ILE A 104 -12.21 -25.24 3.09
N THR A 105 -12.57 -26.51 2.85
CA THR A 105 -12.10 -27.59 3.69
C THR A 105 -10.66 -27.87 3.26
N ASP A 106 -9.73 -27.79 4.22
CA ASP A 106 -8.33 -28.10 4.01
C ASP A 106 -8.27 -29.57 3.53
N ARG A 107 -8.03 -29.82 2.23
CA ARG A 107 -7.90 -31.19 1.68
C ARG A 107 -6.89 -32.03 2.47
N ASP A 108 -5.88 -31.36 3.03
CA ASP A 108 -4.86 -31.98 3.87
C ASP A 108 -5.42 -32.47 5.20
N PHE A 109 -6.39 -31.76 5.78
CA PHE A 109 -7.04 -32.15 7.02
C PHE A 109 -7.86 -33.44 6.86
N GLU A 110 -8.63 -33.54 5.76
CA GLU A 110 -9.45 -34.72 5.46
C GLU A 110 -8.57 -35.96 5.19
N ALA A 111 -7.46 -35.79 4.47
CA ALA A 111 -6.51 -36.85 4.19
C ALA A 111 -5.79 -37.35 5.47
N GLU A 112 -5.45 -36.43 6.38
CA GLU A 112 -4.85 -36.78 7.67
C GLU A 112 -5.84 -37.42 8.63
N GLU A 113 -7.11 -37.01 8.63
CA GLU A 113 -8.18 -37.65 9.39
C GLU A 113 -8.41 -39.08 8.92
N ALA A 114 -8.38 -39.34 7.61
CA ALA A 114 -8.47 -40.68 7.05
C ALA A 114 -7.28 -41.57 7.50
N ARG A 115 -6.06 -41.01 7.57
CA ARG A 115 -4.87 -41.72 8.08
C ARG A 115 -4.94 -41.99 9.58
N LEU A 116 -5.40 -41.03 10.37
CA LEU A 116 -5.60 -41.19 11.82
C LEU A 116 -6.68 -42.22 12.18
N ARG A 117 -7.58 -42.52 11.23
CA ARG A 117 -8.60 -43.56 11.39
C ARG A 117 -8.06 -44.97 11.24
N ASP A 118 -6.87 -45.14 10.65
CA ASP A 118 -6.22 -46.44 10.52
C ASP A 118 -5.79 -46.96 11.90
N PRO A 119 -6.35 -48.09 12.39
CA PRO A 119 -5.98 -48.67 13.68
C PRO A 119 -4.51 -49.11 13.75
N ASN A 120 -3.89 -49.38 12.59
CA ASN A 120 -2.53 -49.91 12.49
C ASN A 120 -1.45 -48.82 12.40
N LEU A 121 -1.82 -47.53 12.49
CA LEU A 121 -0.87 -46.43 12.39
C LEU A 121 0.13 -46.44 13.55
N ASP A 122 1.42 -46.24 13.25
CA ASP A 122 2.46 -46.20 14.27
C ASP A 122 2.21 -45.06 15.28
N PRO A 123 2.46 -45.26 16.59
CA PRO A 123 2.27 -44.21 17.59
C PRO A 123 3.08 -42.93 17.32
N MET A 124 4.27 -43.04 16.72
CA MET A 124 5.09 -41.87 16.37
C MET A 124 4.44 -41.08 15.23
N GLU A 125 3.94 -41.77 14.20
CA GLU A 125 3.24 -41.14 13.07
C GLU A 125 1.96 -40.43 13.50
N ARG A 126 1.18 -41.04 14.41
CA ARG A 126 0.01 -40.38 15.00
C ARG A 126 0.38 -39.08 15.71
N TRP A 127 1.46 -39.10 16.50
CA TRP A 127 1.92 -37.90 17.19
C TRP A 127 2.39 -36.82 16.22
N GLN A 128 3.12 -37.18 15.16
CA GLN A 128 3.57 -36.22 14.15
C GLN A 128 2.39 -35.55 13.42
N ILE A 129 1.37 -36.33 13.03
CA ILE A 129 0.17 -35.79 12.37
C ILE A 129 -0.56 -34.83 13.32
N GLN A 130 -0.75 -35.23 14.59
CA GLN A 130 -1.40 -34.37 15.59
C GLN A 130 -0.60 -33.09 15.88
N SER A 131 0.73 -33.19 15.94
CA SER A 131 1.64 -32.05 16.12
C SER A 131 1.55 -31.07 14.95
N ASN A 132 1.65 -31.57 13.71
CA ASN A 132 1.53 -30.74 12.50
C ASN A 132 0.16 -30.08 12.39
N ARG A 133 -0.91 -30.79 12.73
CA ARG A 133 -2.26 -30.24 12.80
C ARG A 133 -2.37 -29.12 13.83
N THR A 134 -1.85 -29.33 15.02
CA THR A 134 -1.84 -28.32 16.09
C THR A 134 -1.04 -27.09 15.66
N LEU A 135 0.09 -27.29 14.98
CA LEU A 135 0.92 -26.20 14.47
C LEU A 135 0.19 -25.39 13.41
N ARG A 136 -0.45 -26.02 12.41
CA ARG A 136 -1.26 -25.31 11.41
C ARG A 136 -2.44 -24.58 12.03
N GLN A 137 -3.15 -25.22 12.96
CA GLN A 137 -4.25 -24.59 13.68
C GLN A 137 -3.77 -23.38 14.49
N SER A 138 -2.62 -23.49 15.17
CA SER A 138 -2.00 -22.40 15.92
C SER A 138 -1.62 -21.23 15.01
N GLN A 139 -1.03 -21.52 13.83
CA GLN A 139 -0.70 -20.50 12.84
C GLN A 139 -1.96 -19.81 12.27
N GLN A 140 -3.00 -20.57 11.92
CA GLN A 140 -4.28 -20.01 11.46
C GLN A 140 -4.93 -19.15 12.54
N ALA A 141 -4.92 -19.61 13.81
CA ALA A 141 -5.43 -18.86 14.94
C ALA A 141 -4.63 -17.57 15.17
N ALA A 142 -3.30 -17.61 15.05
CA ALA A 142 -2.44 -16.44 15.17
C ALA A 142 -2.72 -15.42 14.05
N GLN A 143 -2.88 -15.88 12.80
CA GLN A 143 -3.24 -15.02 11.67
C GLN A 143 -4.63 -14.38 11.85
N ALA A 144 -5.62 -15.17 12.30
CA ALA A 144 -6.95 -14.66 12.61
C ALA A 144 -6.92 -13.62 13.75
N ALA A 145 -6.13 -13.88 14.80
CA ALA A 145 -5.94 -12.94 15.90
C ALA A 145 -5.27 -11.63 15.45
N LEU A 146 -4.27 -11.70 14.56
CA LEU A 146 -3.64 -10.50 13.97
C LEU A 146 -4.65 -9.70 13.15
N PHE A 147 -5.50 -10.35 12.37
CA PHE A 147 -6.55 -9.68 11.61
C PHE A 147 -7.57 -8.99 12.53
N GLN A 148 -8.02 -9.68 13.58
CA GLN A 148 -8.89 -9.10 14.60
C GLN A 148 -8.22 -7.91 15.32
N ALA A 149 -6.94 -8.01 15.65
CA ALA A 149 -6.20 -6.92 16.29
C ALA A 149 -6.08 -5.69 15.38
N GLN A 150 -5.80 -5.88 14.09
CA GLN A 150 -5.80 -4.79 13.10
C GLN A 150 -7.18 -4.14 12.98
N ASP A 151 -8.24 -4.95 13.01
CA ASP A 151 -9.61 -4.46 12.95
C ASP A 151 -9.98 -3.58 14.14
N LEU A 152 -9.69 -4.04 15.36
CA LEU A 152 -9.94 -3.28 16.58
C LEU A 152 -9.12 -1.98 16.60
N ARG A 153 -7.88 -2.01 16.10
CA ARG A 153 -7.06 -0.81 15.94
C ARG A 153 -7.70 0.18 14.96
N ASP A 154 -8.19 -0.28 13.81
CA ASP A 154 -8.86 0.61 12.85
C ASP A 154 -10.17 1.19 13.41
N GLN A 155 -10.95 0.38 14.14
CA GLN A 155 -12.14 0.84 14.84
C GLN A 155 -11.82 1.94 15.86
N THR A 156 -10.86 1.70 16.76
CA THR A 156 -10.47 2.67 17.79
C THR A 156 -9.89 3.95 17.19
N LEU A 157 -9.10 3.86 16.11
CA LEU A 157 -8.61 5.03 15.39
C LEU A 157 -9.76 5.84 14.77
N PHE A 158 -10.76 5.18 14.18
CA PHE A 158 -11.93 5.86 13.62
C PHE A 158 -12.80 6.50 14.71
N GLU A 159 -13.04 5.80 15.82
CA GLU A 159 -13.78 6.31 16.99
C GLU A 159 -13.07 7.51 17.62
N SER A 160 -11.74 7.48 17.73
CA SER A 160 -10.97 8.63 18.23
C SER A 160 -11.15 9.87 17.33
N LYS A 161 -11.24 9.68 16.00
CA LYS A 161 -11.51 10.76 15.05
C LYS A 161 -12.94 11.27 15.16
N ILE A 162 -13.91 10.41 15.48
CA ILE A 162 -15.30 10.84 15.76
C ILE A 162 -15.35 11.77 16.97
N ALA A 163 -14.58 11.50 18.02
CA ALA A 163 -14.52 12.38 19.19
C ALA A 163 -14.02 13.79 18.83
N SER A 164 -13.10 13.90 17.86
CA SER A 164 -12.59 15.19 17.36
C SER A 164 -13.50 15.88 16.34
N ASP A 165 -14.25 15.11 15.54
CA ASP A 165 -15.09 15.59 14.44
C ASP A 165 -16.48 14.95 14.48
N PRO A 166 -17.49 15.65 15.05
CA PRO A 166 -18.86 15.16 15.13
C PRO A 166 -19.52 14.89 13.78
N HIS A 167 -18.99 15.43 12.66
CA HIS A 167 -19.55 15.14 11.34
C HIS A 167 -19.37 13.65 10.98
N ARG A 168 -18.28 13.03 11.44
CA ARG A 168 -17.97 11.61 11.23
C ARG A 168 -18.97 10.70 11.94
N ALA A 169 -19.55 11.13 13.07
CA ALA A 169 -20.55 10.36 13.81
C ALA A 169 -21.77 10.00 12.94
N ARG A 170 -22.17 10.88 12.01
CA ARG A 170 -23.30 10.63 11.07
C ARG A 170 -23.03 9.52 10.06
N TYR A 171 -21.77 9.17 9.87
CA TYR A 171 -21.34 8.13 8.94
C TYR A 171 -20.93 6.84 9.65
N ARG A 172 -20.86 6.81 10.99
CA ARG A 172 -20.37 5.66 11.76
C ARG A 172 -21.06 4.36 11.34
N ASP A 173 -22.38 4.31 11.46
CA ASP A 173 -23.15 3.09 11.18
C ASP A 173 -23.11 2.74 9.67
N ARG A 174 -23.07 3.74 8.79
CA ARG A 174 -22.95 3.54 7.34
C ARG A 174 -21.58 2.97 6.94
N VAL A 175 -20.51 3.46 7.55
CA VAL A 175 -19.14 3.01 7.35
C VAL A 175 -18.97 1.58 7.85
N GLU A 176 -19.50 1.26 9.04
CA GLU A 176 -19.46 -0.10 9.58
C GLU A 176 -20.19 -1.10 8.68
N ALA A 177 -21.38 -0.76 8.20
CA ALA A 177 -22.13 -1.61 7.27
C ALA A 177 -21.34 -1.87 5.97
N ALA A 178 -20.76 -0.82 5.37
CA ALA A 178 -19.97 -0.93 4.15
C ALA A 178 -18.65 -1.72 4.36
N VAL A 179 -17.97 -1.56 5.50
CA VAL A 179 -16.77 -2.36 5.84
C VAL A 179 -17.13 -3.84 6.01
N GLN A 180 -18.28 -4.16 6.62
CA GLN A 180 -18.74 -5.53 6.72
C GLN A 180 -19.09 -6.13 5.35
N GLU A 181 -19.69 -5.34 4.46
CA GLU A 181 -19.99 -5.76 3.09
C GLU A 181 -18.71 -6.03 2.28
N GLU A 182 -17.72 -5.14 2.37
CA GLU A 182 -16.41 -5.33 1.74
C GLU A 182 -15.72 -6.60 2.23
N ARG A 183 -15.80 -6.92 3.53
CA ARG A 183 -15.25 -8.17 4.08
C ARG A 183 -15.97 -9.41 3.57
N ARG A 184 -17.30 -9.35 3.45
CA ARG A 184 -18.07 -10.43 2.82
C ARG A 184 -17.66 -10.62 1.36
N ALA A 185 -17.28 -9.55 0.68
CA ALA A 185 -16.72 -9.58 -0.67
C ALA A 185 -15.23 -9.96 -0.72
N GLY A 186 -14.60 -10.33 0.40
CA GLY A 186 -13.19 -10.72 0.48
C GLY A 186 -12.20 -9.56 0.38
N ARG A 187 -12.67 -8.31 0.50
CA ARG A 187 -11.84 -7.10 0.47
C ARG A 187 -11.71 -6.52 1.87
N ASN A 188 -10.50 -6.06 2.19
CA ASN A 188 -10.20 -5.43 3.47
C ASN A 188 -9.98 -3.92 3.25
N ALA A 189 -11.05 -3.15 3.32
CA ALA A 189 -10.99 -1.69 3.32
C ALA A 189 -10.93 -1.16 4.75
N SER A 190 -10.13 -0.11 5.00
CA SER A 190 -10.13 0.58 6.29
C SER A 190 -11.40 1.42 6.46
N ARG A 191 -11.88 1.57 7.69
CA ARG A 191 -13.04 2.42 8.00
C ARG A 191 -12.85 3.85 7.50
N GLU A 192 -11.63 4.36 7.59
CA GLU A 192 -11.32 5.70 7.10
C GLU A 192 -11.41 5.82 5.57
N ALA A 193 -10.94 4.84 4.81
CA ALA A 193 -11.07 4.84 3.36
C ALA A 193 -12.54 4.81 2.93
N VAL A 194 -13.35 3.97 3.58
CA VAL A 194 -14.80 3.88 3.36
C VAL A 194 -15.49 5.19 3.71
N TYR A 195 -15.11 5.83 4.81
CA TYR A 195 -15.62 7.15 5.19
C TYR A 195 -15.36 8.21 4.10
N TYR A 196 -14.12 8.32 3.61
CA TYR A 196 -13.81 9.31 2.57
C TYR A 196 -14.51 9.01 1.25
N TYR A 197 -14.67 7.73 0.90
CA TYR A 197 -15.45 7.33 -0.27
C TYR A 197 -16.92 7.76 -0.14
N MET A 198 -17.55 7.51 1.01
CA MET A 198 -18.94 7.92 1.27
C MET A 198 -19.10 9.44 1.27
N LEU A 199 -18.17 10.15 1.91
CA LEU A 199 -18.16 11.61 1.93
C LEU A 199 -18.00 12.17 0.50
N GLY A 200 -17.06 11.63 -0.27
CA GLY A 200 -16.85 12.02 -1.67
C GLY A 200 -18.09 11.80 -2.52
N LYS A 201 -18.79 10.67 -2.33
CA LYS A 201 -20.07 10.38 -2.97
C LYS A 201 -21.16 11.38 -2.59
N ASP A 202 -21.34 11.68 -1.30
CA ASP A 202 -22.36 12.64 -0.85
C ASP A 202 -22.06 14.08 -1.33
N ILE A 203 -20.78 14.43 -1.55
CA ILE A 203 -20.36 15.68 -2.20
C ILE A 203 -20.66 15.66 -3.70
N ALA A 204 -20.33 14.57 -4.40
CA ALA A 204 -20.59 14.41 -5.83
C ALA A 204 -22.10 14.41 -6.15
N ASP A 205 -22.90 13.81 -5.27
CA ASP A 205 -24.37 13.79 -5.34
C ASP A 205 -25.00 15.16 -5.01
N GLY A 206 -24.20 16.17 -4.67
CA GLY A 206 -24.66 17.53 -4.35
C GLY A 206 -25.39 17.67 -3.01
N LYS A 207 -25.51 16.58 -2.23
CA LYS A 207 -26.11 16.59 -0.88
C LYS A 207 -25.28 17.41 0.11
N LEU A 208 -23.96 17.42 -0.10
CA LEU A 208 -23.02 18.27 0.63
C LEU A 208 -22.41 19.25 -0.35
N LYS A 209 -22.83 20.52 -0.31
CA LYS A 209 -22.12 21.57 -1.03
C LYS A 209 -20.69 21.58 -0.50
N PRO A 210 -19.65 21.41 -1.34
CA PRO A 210 -18.28 21.52 -0.90
C PRO A 210 -18.16 22.91 -0.30
N LYS A 211 -17.92 22.98 1.01
CA LYS A 211 -17.66 24.23 1.69
C LYS A 211 -16.32 24.67 1.15
N ALA A 212 -16.36 25.43 0.04
CA ALA A 212 -15.19 26.07 -0.52
C ALA A 212 -14.47 26.69 0.66
N LYS A 213 -13.21 26.28 0.90
CA LYS A 213 -12.43 26.82 2.00
C LYS A 213 -12.60 28.32 1.92
N ALA A 214 -13.32 28.89 2.89
CA ALA A 214 -13.37 30.33 3.04
C ALA A 214 -11.91 30.71 3.14
N LYS A 215 -11.42 31.39 2.10
CA LYS A 215 -10.12 32.04 2.09
C LYS A 215 -10.11 32.79 3.41
N ALA A 216 -9.33 32.31 4.39
CA ALA A 216 -9.32 32.90 5.71
C ALA A 216 -9.21 34.41 5.48
N PRO A 217 -10.16 35.24 5.98
CA PRO A 217 -9.98 36.67 5.86
C PRO A 217 -8.60 36.91 6.47
N ALA A 218 -7.69 37.46 5.67
CA ALA A 218 -6.34 37.76 6.11
C ALA A 218 -6.49 38.39 7.48
N ALA A 219 -5.96 37.74 8.51
CA ALA A 219 -6.01 38.29 9.85
C ALA A 219 -5.55 39.74 9.68
N ASP A 220 -6.42 40.68 10.05
CA ASP A 220 -6.08 42.08 10.11
C ASP A 220 -5.08 42.19 11.25
N VAL A 221 -3.84 41.78 10.96
CA VAL A 221 -2.68 42.00 11.80
C VAL A 221 -2.61 43.51 11.85
N PRO A 222 -2.94 44.16 12.98
CA PRO A 222 -2.80 45.59 13.08
C PRO A 222 -1.34 45.85 12.76
N ARG A 223 -1.10 46.49 11.61
CA ARG A 223 0.24 46.82 11.14
C ARG A 223 0.75 47.91 12.08
N GLY A 224 1.17 47.46 13.25
CA GLY A 224 1.75 48.27 14.31
C GLY A 224 2.84 49.10 13.67
N LYS A 225 2.74 50.39 13.92
CA LYS A 225 3.76 51.39 13.64
C LYS A 225 5.14 50.78 13.92
N THR A 226 5.89 50.45 12.88
CA THR A 226 7.28 50.02 13.05
C THR A 226 8.06 51.21 13.59
N PRO A 227 8.88 51.05 14.64
CA PRO A 227 9.71 52.13 15.19
C PRO A 227 10.52 52.77 14.06
N GLY A 228 10.54 54.10 14.03
CA GLY A 228 10.92 54.91 12.87
C GLY A 228 12.28 54.57 12.27
N VAL A 229 12.29 53.75 11.22
CA VAL A 229 13.40 53.64 10.28
C VAL A 229 13.00 54.48 9.06
N ARG A 230 13.76 55.55 8.80
CA ARG A 230 13.58 56.44 7.65
C ARG A 230 13.96 55.68 6.37
N SER A 231 13.03 54.96 5.76
CA SER A 231 13.24 54.40 4.41
C SER A 231 13.00 55.48 3.36
N THR A 232 14.01 55.81 2.57
CA THR A 232 13.98 56.77 1.45
C THR A 232 13.34 56.21 0.16
N VAL A 233 12.57 55.12 0.26
CA VAL A 233 11.90 54.52 -0.89
C VAL A 233 10.41 54.88 -0.82
N PRO A 234 9.86 55.61 -1.81
CA PRO A 234 8.43 55.88 -1.85
C PRO A 234 7.66 54.57 -2.02
N PRO A 235 6.49 54.40 -1.38
CA PRO A 235 5.68 53.20 -1.55
C PRO A 235 5.11 53.18 -2.97
N ALA A 236 5.79 52.49 -3.88
CA ALA A 236 5.30 52.30 -5.24
C ALA A 236 4.04 51.43 -5.20
N ARG A 237 2.91 51.99 -5.66
CA ARG A 237 1.69 51.23 -5.99
C ARG A 237 2.09 50.01 -6.82
N GLY A 238 1.63 48.83 -6.40
CA GLY A 238 1.92 47.56 -7.06
C GLY A 238 1.58 47.61 -8.54
N GLN A 239 2.61 47.68 -9.38
CA GLN A 239 2.47 47.65 -10.83
C GLN A 239 1.99 46.26 -11.25
N THR A 240 0.95 46.21 -12.05
CA THR A 240 0.42 44.97 -12.62
C THR A 240 1.44 44.35 -13.59
N GLU A 241 1.38 43.03 -13.78
CA GLU A 241 2.24 42.27 -14.71
C GLU A 241 2.35 42.94 -16.10
N HIS A 242 1.24 43.51 -16.58
CA HIS A 242 1.16 44.20 -17.86
C HIS A 242 1.99 45.49 -17.90
N GLN A 243 2.00 46.26 -16.81
CA GLN A 243 2.81 47.49 -16.68
C GLN A 243 4.31 47.15 -16.56
N LYS A 244 4.66 46.05 -15.89
CA LYS A 244 6.05 45.56 -15.84
C LYS A 244 6.56 45.05 -17.18
N ARG A 245 5.67 44.48 -18.01
CA ARG A 245 6.01 44.06 -19.38
C ARG A 245 6.21 45.26 -20.30
N ALA A 246 5.37 46.28 -20.18
CA ALA A 246 5.51 47.53 -20.94
C ALA A 246 6.81 48.28 -20.60
N ALA A 247 7.17 48.38 -19.32
CA ALA A 247 8.43 49.01 -18.90
C ALA A 247 9.67 48.27 -19.44
N ARG A 248 9.64 46.93 -19.47
CA ARG A 248 10.74 46.12 -20.05
C ARG A 248 10.89 46.29 -21.56
N LEU A 249 9.80 46.57 -22.28
CA LEU A 249 9.83 46.85 -23.72
C LEU A 249 10.26 48.29 -24.02
N ALA A 250 10.02 49.23 -23.10
CA ALA A 250 10.41 50.63 -23.26
C ALA A 250 11.93 50.85 -23.18
N ASP A 251 12.67 50.01 -22.45
CA ASP A 251 14.14 50.05 -22.37
C ASP A 251 14.84 49.25 -23.49
N VAL A 252 14.09 48.59 -24.37
CA VAL A 252 14.63 47.95 -25.57
C VAL A 252 14.45 48.90 -26.73
N ASN A 253 15.46 49.73 -26.96
CA ASN A 253 15.57 50.54 -28.19
C ASN A 253 15.73 49.58 -29.38
N ILE A 254 14.76 49.60 -30.30
CA ILE A 254 14.88 49.04 -31.66
C ILE A 254 15.40 50.14 -32.57
#